data_AF-B7TVG9-F1
#
_entry.id   AF-B7TVG9-F1
#
_cell.length_a   1.000
_cell.length_b   1.000
_cell.length_c   1.000
_cell.angle_alpha   90.00
_cell.angle_beta   90.00
_cell.angle_gamma   90.00
#
_symmetry.space_group_name_H-M   'P 1'
#
loop_
_entity.id
_entity.type
_entity.pdbx_description
1 polymer ?
#
loop_
_entity_poly.entity_id
_entity_poly.type
_entity_poly.pdbx_seq_one_letter_code
_entity_poly.pdbx_strand_id
1 'polypeptide(L)'
;MNCKVLIALCCVAVYAAHASPAGAATAAAASADEEIKDFPAYMKRFDKLNVEQVLNNDRVLASHLKCFLNEGPCVQQSRDLKRVIPVIANNGCNGCTERQMTTIKKSLNFLRTKKPVEWARLVKIYDPSGTKLNKFLDA
;
A
#
# COMPACT_ATOMS: atom_id res chain seq x y z
N MET A 1 35.14 -18.85 -44.63
CA MET A 1 34.10 -19.83 -45.00
C MET A 1 32.85 -19.55 -44.17
N ASN A 2 31.66 -19.68 -44.75
CA ASN A 2 30.38 -19.32 -44.15
C ASN A 2 29.62 -20.56 -43.62
N CYS A 3 28.85 -20.39 -42.53
CA CYS A 3 27.45 -20.81 -42.34
C CYS A 3 27.10 -20.63 -40.84
N LYS A 4 26.23 -19.69 -40.43
CA LYS A 4 24.76 -19.66 -40.58
C LYS A 4 24.04 -20.92 -40.08
N VAL A 5 23.54 -20.81 -38.84
CA VAL A 5 22.21 -21.22 -38.34
C VAL A 5 21.37 -22.13 -39.25
N LEU A 6 21.04 -23.33 -38.77
CA LEU A 6 19.81 -24.03 -39.18
C LEU A 6 19.33 -25.10 -38.17
N ILE A 7 18.19 -24.78 -37.52
CA ILE A 7 17.03 -25.64 -37.21
C ILE A 7 17.25 -27.09 -36.71
N ALA A 8 16.80 -27.37 -35.48
CA ALA A 8 16.16 -28.64 -35.12
C ALA A 8 15.23 -28.49 -33.89
N LEU A 9 13.93 -28.30 -34.13
CA LEU A 9 12.87 -28.47 -33.14
C LEU A 9 12.53 -29.97 -33.04
N CYS A 10 12.73 -30.60 -31.88
CA CYS A 10 12.19 -31.95 -31.60
C CYS A 10 11.87 -32.13 -30.10
N CYS A 11 10.61 -31.88 -29.76
CA CYS A 11 9.74 -32.61 -28.84
C CYS A 11 10.30 -33.39 -27.61
N VAL A 12 9.79 -32.97 -26.45
CA VAL A 12 9.06 -33.81 -25.46
C VAL A 12 9.84 -34.71 -24.47
N ALA A 13 9.54 -34.44 -23.19
CA ALA A 13 9.50 -35.34 -22.02
C ALA A 13 10.77 -35.65 -21.17
N VAL A 14 10.73 -35.10 -19.94
CA VAL A 14 10.93 -35.78 -18.64
C VAL A 14 12.29 -36.46 -18.37
N TYR A 15 13.08 -35.90 -17.44
CA TYR A 15 13.30 -36.50 -16.09
C TYR A 15 13.84 -35.44 -15.11
N ALA A 16 13.82 -35.74 -13.80
CA ALA A 16 13.69 -34.74 -12.74
C ALA A 16 14.92 -34.53 -11.82
N ALA A 17 15.05 -33.31 -11.29
CA ALA A 17 15.66 -32.85 -10.03
C ALA A 17 15.59 -31.30 -10.06
N HIS A 18 15.40 -30.47 -9.03
CA HIS A 18 15.36 -30.59 -7.56
C HIS A 18 14.71 -29.29 -7.03
N ALA A 19 14.16 -29.14 -5.82
CA ALA A 19 13.69 -30.07 -4.78
C ALA A 19 12.72 -29.30 -3.82
N SER A 20 11.93 -30.00 -3.00
CA SER A 20 11.12 -29.38 -1.94
C SER A 20 11.92 -29.12 -0.66
N PRO A 21 11.50 -28.15 0.16
CA PRO A 21 11.57 -28.27 1.60
C PRO A 21 10.16 -28.26 2.22
N ALA A 22 9.87 -29.28 3.04
CA ALA A 22 8.73 -29.26 3.97
C ALA A 22 9.22 -28.75 5.34
N GLY A 23 8.45 -27.90 6.02
CA GLY A 23 8.81 -27.40 7.35
C GLY A 23 7.90 -26.29 7.85
N ALA A 24 7.17 -26.53 8.94
CA ALA A 24 6.11 -25.65 9.43
C ALA A 24 6.60 -24.34 10.07
N ALA A 25 6.04 -23.22 9.62
CA ALA A 25 5.80 -22.01 10.43
C ALA A 25 4.81 -21.06 9.72
N THR A 26 3.52 -21.39 9.70
CA THR A 26 2.49 -20.55 9.04
C THR A 26 2.11 -19.31 9.84
N ALA A 27 3.05 -18.36 9.94
CA ALA A 27 2.69 -16.96 10.04
C ALA A 27 2.27 -16.49 8.64
N ALA A 28 0.97 -16.26 8.43
CA ALA A 28 0.44 -15.81 7.15
C ALA A 28 0.90 -14.37 6.83
N ALA A 29 2.10 -14.25 6.25
CA ALA A 29 2.50 -13.07 5.49
C ALA A 29 1.65 -13.01 4.23
N ALA A 30 0.43 -12.44 4.35
CA ALA A 30 -0.41 -12.11 3.21
C ALA A 30 0.42 -11.24 2.25
N SER A 31 0.47 -11.66 0.98
CA SER A 31 1.40 -11.19 -0.04
C SER A 31 1.53 -9.67 -0.10
N ALA A 32 2.76 -9.19 -0.32
CA ALA A 32 3.04 -7.77 -0.52
C ALA A 32 2.39 -7.24 -1.82
N ASP A 33 2.07 -8.14 -2.75
CA ASP A 33 1.74 -7.85 -4.15
C ASP A 33 0.28 -8.15 -4.54
N GLU A 34 -0.64 -8.26 -3.57
CA GLU A 34 -2.08 -8.33 -3.89
C GLU A 34 -2.59 -6.94 -4.33
N GLU A 35 -2.63 -6.73 -5.63
CA GLU A 35 -3.14 -5.53 -6.30
C GLU A 35 -4.61 -5.22 -5.92
N ILE A 36 -4.92 -3.95 -5.64
CA ILE A 36 -6.29 -3.50 -5.34
C ILE A 36 -7.09 -3.38 -6.65
N LYS A 37 -7.67 -4.50 -7.09
CA LYS A 37 -8.43 -4.62 -8.36
C LYS A 37 -9.75 -3.84 -8.38
N ASP A 38 -10.44 -3.76 -7.24
CA ASP A 38 -11.68 -2.96 -7.07
C ASP A 38 -11.48 -1.99 -5.91
N PHE A 39 -11.00 -0.79 -6.23
CA PHE A 39 -10.71 0.25 -5.26
C PHE A 39 -11.98 0.79 -4.55
N PRO A 40 -13.11 1.08 -5.24
CA PRO A 40 -14.36 1.44 -4.58
C PRO A 40 -14.86 0.39 -3.57
N ALA A 41 -14.82 -0.90 -3.90
CA ALA A 41 -15.22 -1.96 -2.97
C ALA A 41 -14.22 -2.13 -1.83
N TYR A 42 -12.92 -1.99 -2.09
CA TYR A 42 -11.88 -2.03 -1.06
C TYR A 42 -12.08 -0.90 -0.03
N MET A 43 -12.42 0.31 -0.49
CA MET A 43 -12.64 1.46 0.37
C MET A 43 -13.81 1.32 1.35
N LYS A 44 -14.83 0.51 1.03
CA LYS A 44 -15.96 0.22 1.94
C LYS A 44 -15.53 -0.37 3.29
N ARG A 45 -14.36 -1.01 3.36
CA ARG A 45 -13.76 -1.52 4.61
C ARG A 45 -13.54 -0.43 5.65
N PHE A 46 -13.43 0.83 5.22
CA PHE A 46 -13.12 1.97 6.07
C PHE A 46 -14.34 2.85 6.44
N ASP A 47 -15.54 2.55 5.93
CA ASP A 47 -16.74 3.39 6.13
C ASP A 47 -17.19 3.52 7.60
N LYS A 48 -16.75 2.61 8.47
CA LYS A 48 -17.04 2.62 9.92
C LYS A 48 -15.91 3.21 10.77
N LEU A 49 -14.83 3.72 10.18
CA LEU A 49 -13.72 4.28 10.95
C LEU A 49 -14.06 5.67 11.51
N ASN A 50 -13.91 5.83 12.82
CA ASN A 50 -13.90 7.14 13.46
C ASN A 50 -12.47 7.72 13.42
N VAL A 51 -12.18 8.45 12.34
CA VAL A 51 -10.86 9.09 12.15
C VAL A 51 -10.58 10.16 13.21
N GLU A 52 -11.59 10.88 13.71
CA GLU A 52 -11.39 11.87 14.79
C GLU A 52 -10.80 11.22 16.06
N GLN A 53 -11.31 10.05 16.42
CA GLN A 53 -10.84 9.31 17.60
C GLN A 53 -9.37 8.87 17.44
N VAL A 54 -8.94 8.56 16.22
CA VAL A 54 -7.54 8.22 15.92
C VAL A 54 -6.66 9.47 15.93
N LEU A 55 -7.05 10.54 15.24
CA LEU A 55 -6.25 11.76 15.13
C LEU A 55 -6.08 12.49 16.48
N ASN A 56 -7.10 12.46 17.34
CA ASN A 56 -7.08 13.08 18.66
C ASN A 56 -6.48 12.19 19.77
N ASN A 57 -5.97 10.99 19.44
CA ASN A 57 -5.33 10.09 20.39
C ASN A 57 -3.88 9.82 19.96
N ASP A 58 -2.94 10.59 20.50
CA ASP A 58 -1.52 10.51 20.14
C ASP A 58 -0.93 9.10 20.27
N ARG A 59 -1.35 8.30 21.27
CA ARG A 59 -0.87 6.93 21.45
C ARG A 59 -1.34 6.02 20.31
N VAL A 60 -2.60 6.14 19.90
CA VAL A 60 -3.17 5.35 18.80
C VAL A 60 -2.56 5.82 17.47
N LEU A 61 -2.55 7.13 17.22
CA LEU A 61 -1.95 7.73 16.03
C LEU A 61 -0.47 7.35 15.86
N ALA A 62 0.34 7.40 16.93
CA ALA A 62 1.74 6.97 16.89
C ALA A 62 1.89 5.48 16.50
N SER A 63 0.96 4.61 16.90
CA SER A 63 0.95 3.20 16.47
C SER A 63 0.64 3.06 14.98
N HIS A 64 -0.31 3.82 14.44
CA HIS A 64 -0.59 3.86 13.00
C HIS A 64 0.60 4.41 12.21
N LEU A 65 1.21 5.52 12.68
CA LEU A 65 2.37 6.14 12.02
C LEU A 65 3.58 5.20 11.98
N LYS A 66 3.90 4.48 13.05
CA LYS A 66 4.95 3.44 13.02
C LYS A 66 4.68 2.40 11.94
N CYS A 67 3.45 1.92 11.80
CA CYS A 67 3.08 1.00 10.73
C CYS A 67 3.29 1.63 9.33
N PHE A 68 2.79 2.84 9.12
CA PHE A 68 2.88 3.55 7.84
C PHE A 68 4.32 3.91 7.47
N LEU A 69 5.20 4.12 8.44
CA LEU A 69 6.62 4.43 8.24
C LEU A 69 7.52 3.18 8.10
N ASN A 70 6.98 1.96 8.29
CA ASN A 70 7.73 0.68 8.36
C ASN A 70 8.59 0.52 9.63
N GLU A 71 8.21 1.16 10.73
CA GLU A 71 8.98 1.28 11.98
C GLU A 71 8.33 0.54 13.17
N GLY A 72 7.41 -0.37 12.89
CA GLY A 72 6.76 -1.16 13.93
C GLY A 72 5.64 -2.06 13.42
N PRO A 73 4.98 -2.80 14.33
CA PRO A 73 3.89 -3.69 13.97
C PRO A 73 2.70 -2.92 13.38
N CYS A 74 2.17 -3.45 12.29
CA CYS A 74 0.89 -3.01 11.74
C CYS A 74 -0.24 -3.91 12.25
N VAL A 75 -1.31 -3.34 12.79
CA VAL A 75 -2.61 -4.05 12.89
C VAL A 75 -3.26 -4.16 11.51
N GLN A 76 -4.19 -5.10 11.31
CA GLN A 76 -4.78 -5.38 9.99
C GLN A 76 -5.34 -4.12 9.30
N GLN A 77 -6.16 -3.35 10.00
CA GLN A 77 -6.71 -2.07 9.51
C GLN A 77 -5.62 -1.09 9.06
N SER A 78 -4.46 -1.06 9.74
CA SER A 78 -3.34 -0.20 9.34
C SER A 78 -2.60 -0.74 8.12
N ARG A 79 -2.45 -2.08 7.99
CA ARG A 79 -1.93 -2.70 6.76
C ARG A 79 -2.82 -2.36 5.56
N ASP A 80 -4.13 -2.46 5.76
CA ASP A 80 -5.10 -2.18 4.71
C ASP A 80 -5.07 -0.70 4.30
N LEU A 81 -5.13 0.25 5.24
CA LEU A 81 -4.99 1.69 4.96
C LEU A 81 -3.66 2.03 4.27
N LYS A 82 -2.54 1.42 4.70
CA LYS A 82 -1.20 1.65 4.14
C LYS A 82 -1.13 1.32 2.64
N ARG A 83 -1.83 0.28 2.20
CA ARG A 83 -1.94 -0.10 0.78
C ARG A 83 -2.72 0.94 -0.05
N VAL A 84 -3.64 1.70 0.55
CA VAL A 84 -4.43 2.76 -0.11
C VAL A 84 -3.59 4.01 -0.40
N ILE A 85 -2.64 4.37 0.47
CA ILE A 85 -1.84 5.61 0.36
C ILE A 85 -1.22 5.83 -1.04
N PRO A 86 -0.47 4.87 -1.63
CA PRO A 86 0.10 5.05 -2.97
C PRO A 86 -0.97 5.10 -4.06
N VAL A 87 -2.14 4.47 -3.89
CA VAL A 87 -3.24 4.56 -4.86
C VAL A 87 -3.88 5.95 -4.84
N ILE A 88 -4.09 6.53 -3.65
CA ILE A 88 -4.57 7.92 -3.51
C ILE A 88 -3.56 8.91 -4.11
N ALA A 89 -2.26 8.72 -3.84
CA ALA A 89 -1.22 9.58 -4.40
C ALA A 89 -1.24 9.55 -5.94
N ASN A 90 -1.26 8.36 -6.55
CA ASN A 90 -1.22 8.27 -8.02
C ASN A 90 -2.54 8.63 -8.71
N ASN A 91 -3.68 8.22 -8.14
CA ASN A 91 -4.98 8.21 -8.84
C ASN A 91 -6.07 9.05 -8.14
N GLY A 92 -5.73 9.87 -7.15
CA GLY A 92 -6.64 10.88 -6.59
C GLY A 92 -7.90 10.35 -5.90
N CYS A 93 -7.92 9.09 -5.45
CA CYS A 93 -9.11 8.43 -4.88
C CYS A 93 -10.29 8.29 -5.87
N ASN A 94 -10.02 8.06 -7.16
CA ASN A 94 -11.06 7.81 -8.16
C ASN A 94 -12.04 6.70 -7.71
N GLY A 95 -13.33 7.05 -7.55
CA GLY A 95 -14.37 6.15 -7.07
C GLY A 95 -14.62 6.15 -5.56
N CYS A 96 -13.96 7.03 -4.79
CA CYS A 96 -14.28 7.30 -3.39
C CYS A 96 -15.57 8.13 -3.27
N THR A 97 -16.37 7.87 -2.22
CA THR A 97 -17.52 8.73 -1.87
C THR A 97 -17.06 10.08 -1.32
N GLU A 98 -17.92 11.10 -1.36
CA GLU A 98 -17.63 12.42 -0.76
C GLU A 98 -17.21 12.32 0.72
N ARG A 99 -17.86 11.43 1.48
CA ARG A 99 -17.50 11.15 2.87
C ARG A 99 -16.10 10.57 2.99
N GLN A 100 -15.75 9.56 2.18
CA GLN A 100 -14.40 8.98 2.15
C GLN A 100 -13.35 10.04 1.75
N MET A 101 -13.62 10.82 0.70
CA MET A 101 -12.78 11.91 0.22
C MET A 101 -12.50 12.94 1.33
N THR A 102 -13.55 13.39 2.02
CA THR A 102 -13.46 14.32 3.15
C THR A 102 -12.64 13.74 4.30
N THR A 103 -12.88 12.47 4.66
CA THR A 103 -12.14 11.76 5.71
C THR A 103 -10.64 11.62 5.38
N ILE A 104 -10.29 11.32 4.13
CA ILE A 104 -8.91 11.19 3.67
C ILE A 104 -8.22 12.56 3.66
N LYS A 105 -8.84 13.58 3.03
CA LYS A 105 -8.30 14.95 3.00
C LYS A 105 -8.07 15.48 4.41
N LYS A 106 -9.00 15.23 5.35
CA LYS A 106 -8.84 15.60 6.76
C LYS A 106 -7.67 14.89 7.43
N SER A 107 -7.52 13.57 7.21
CA SER A 107 -6.41 12.78 7.75
C SER A 107 -5.06 13.29 7.27
N LEU A 108 -4.91 13.49 5.96
CA LEU A 108 -3.68 13.96 5.33
C LEU A 108 -3.37 15.42 5.72
N ASN A 109 -4.37 16.32 5.77
CA ASN A 109 -4.18 17.70 6.23
C ASN A 109 -3.80 17.78 7.73
N PHE A 110 -4.36 16.91 8.58
CA PHE A 110 -3.94 16.83 9.99
C PHE A 110 -2.46 16.45 10.08
N LEU A 111 -2.00 15.46 9.32
CA LEU A 111 -0.59 15.10 9.30
C LEU A 111 0.28 16.24 8.76
N ARG A 112 -0.09 16.84 7.61
CA ARG A 112 0.59 17.99 7.00
C ARG A 112 0.77 19.18 7.95
N THR A 113 -0.20 19.44 8.82
CA THR A 113 -0.22 20.65 9.68
C THR A 113 0.12 20.41 11.16
N LYS A 114 -0.15 19.23 11.72
CA LYS A 114 0.04 18.90 13.14
C LYS A 114 1.14 17.88 13.40
N LYS A 115 1.56 17.11 12.39
CA LYS A 115 2.64 16.11 12.46
C LYS A 115 3.62 16.27 11.27
N PRO A 116 4.22 17.46 11.07
CA PRO A 116 4.97 17.79 9.86
C PRO A 116 6.22 16.92 9.65
N VAL A 117 6.83 16.44 10.73
CA VAL A 117 8.00 15.53 10.67
C VAL A 117 7.60 14.17 10.11
N GLU A 118 6.51 13.59 10.61
CA GLU A 118 5.97 12.32 10.14
C GLU A 118 5.35 12.46 8.74
N TRP A 119 4.72 13.60 8.43
CA TRP A 119 4.27 13.93 7.08
C TRP A 119 5.41 13.90 6.06
N ALA A 120 6.52 14.59 6.32
CA ALA A 120 7.67 14.61 5.42
C ALA A 120 8.25 13.19 5.18
N ARG A 121 8.25 12.34 6.22
CA ARG A 121 8.69 10.94 6.13
C ARG A 121 7.70 10.08 5.34
N LEU A 122 6.40 10.26 5.53
CA LEU A 122 5.35 9.57 4.75
C LEU A 122 5.40 9.96 3.27
N VAL A 123 5.52 11.24 2.97
CA VAL A 123 5.68 11.74 1.59
C VAL A 123 6.90 11.09 0.95
N LYS A 124 8.06 11.07 1.61
CA LYS A 124 9.27 10.40 1.09
C LYS A 124 9.06 8.92 0.75
N ILE A 125 8.16 8.21 1.43
CA ILE A 125 7.87 6.78 1.19
C ILE A 125 6.84 6.59 0.06
N TYR A 126 5.74 7.35 0.06
CA TYR A 126 4.58 7.08 -0.82
C TYR A 126 4.40 8.05 -1.99
N ASP A 127 5.06 9.21 -1.93
CA ASP A 127 5.10 10.23 -2.97
C ASP A 127 6.52 10.80 -3.07
N PRO A 128 7.50 10.04 -3.64
CA PRO A 128 8.88 10.51 -3.77
C PRO A 128 9.03 11.79 -4.61
N SER A 129 8.02 12.12 -5.42
CA SER A 129 7.90 13.38 -6.14
C SER A 129 7.51 14.58 -5.27
N GLY A 130 6.91 14.37 -4.10
CA GLY A 130 6.44 15.40 -3.17
C GLY A 130 5.23 16.23 -3.65
N THR A 131 4.73 15.98 -4.86
CA THR A 131 3.72 16.80 -5.53
C THR A 131 2.33 16.16 -5.57
N LYS A 132 2.24 14.83 -5.50
CA LYS A 132 1.00 14.08 -5.72
C LYS A 132 0.03 14.19 -4.56
N LEU A 133 0.51 13.96 -3.33
CA LEU A 133 -0.32 14.07 -2.13
C LEU A 133 -0.72 15.51 -1.83
N ASN A 134 0.15 16.49 -2.14
CA ASN A 134 -0.21 17.91 -2.05
C ASN A 134 -1.26 18.28 -3.12
N LYS A 135 -1.07 17.90 -4.39
CA LYS A 135 -2.08 18.10 -5.44
C LYS A 135 -3.45 17.47 -5.09
N PHE A 136 -3.46 16.31 -4.45
CA PHE A 136 -4.70 15.69 -3.96
C PHE A 136 -5.37 16.48 -2.82
N LEU A 137 -4.57 17.07 -1.92
CA LEU A 137 -5.05 17.88 -0.81
C LEU A 137 -5.58 19.26 -1.21
N ASP A 138 -4.99 19.84 -2.26
CA ASP A 138 -5.23 21.21 -2.69
C ASP A 138 -6.22 21.31 -3.89
N ALA A 139 -6.67 20.16 -4.40
CA ALA A 139 -7.84 20.00 -5.28
C ALA A 139 -9.14 19.81 -4.46
#